data_AF-A0A562SRF2-F1
#
_entry.id   AF-A0A562SRF2-F1
#
_cell.length_a   1.000
_cell.length_b   1.000
_cell.length_c   1.000
_cell.angle_alpha   90.00
_cell.angle_beta   90.00
_cell.angle_gamma   90.00
#
_symmetry.space_group_name_H-M   'P 1'
#
loop_
_entity.id
_entity.type
_entity.pdbx_description
1 polymer ?
#
loop_
_entity_poly.entity_id
_entity_poly.type
_entity_poly.pdbx_seq_one_letter_code
_entity_poly.pdbx_strand_id
1 'polypeptide(L)'
;MIDNYQIADRFSLLSKLMDIHGEDAFKAKTYAAAAFNIEKLPVQLAETEPSKISTYKGIGASTAKKVIEILQTGELQALNDLIARTPAGVIEMLQIKGIGPKKISTIWKEMEIESIGELLYACNENRLLLFKGFGEKTQQNVKESIEFFLQHKDIHLYADVEAYALAVDNNLRTHFTDYRFELTGEFRRQLEIIHQLEWVTTAPVTALLPVFSNHNFEIKEQSDVFLSVKGPENITLQFHITTADAFGSTLFQTSAAEAFLNAWGQVQPAAEEQVLFEEKGIAYIPSCLREEYNAEPVNDLIDVKSIKGIIHSHSNWSDGGETIETMARHAQEQGFEYLVISDHSKSAGYANGLSVERIEAQHQYIDELNSKLNGFRIFKSIEADILGDGSLDYDDDTLASFDLVIASVHSNLKMNEDKAMMRVLNAIENPYTTILGHMTGRLLLSRAGYPLDHKKIIDACVANSVVIELNAHPRRLDIDWRWIPYALDKGAILSIDPDAHELSGYNDIKYGVLAAQKGRLTNSRNLSSFSLREFEEYIMDVRMEKGI
;
A
#
# COMPACT_ATOMS: atom_id res chain seq x y z
N MET A 1 38.17 -0.60 -18.11
CA MET A 1 38.31 0.74 -18.75
C MET A 1 36.89 1.20 -19.05
N ILE A 2 36.54 2.45 -18.72
CA ILE A 2 35.19 2.94 -18.98
C ILE A 2 34.99 3.10 -20.49
N ASP A 3 33.90 2.55 -21.02
CA ASP A 3 33.56 2.66 -22.44
C ASP A 3 32.65 3.87 -22.75
N ASN A 4 32.45 4.16 -24.03
CA ASN A 4 31.60 5.29 -24.46
C ASN A 4 30.15 5.19 -23.96
N TYR A 5 29.59 3.98 -23.82
CA TYR A 5 28.21 3.80 -23.36
C TYR A 5 28.07 4.24 -21.89
N GLN A 6 29.01 3.83 -21.04
CA GLN A 6 29.06 4.23 -19.63
C GLN A 6 29.27 5.75 -19.48
N ILE A 7 30.06 6.38 -20.36
CA ILE A 7 30.21 7.85 -20.38
C ILE A 7 28.89 8.51 -20.80
N ALA A 8 28.26 8.03 -21.86
CA ALA A 8 26.99 8.55 -22.37
C ALA A 8 25.88 8.44 -21.32
N ASP A 9 25.77 7.31 -20.63
CA ASP A 9 24.78 7.09 -19.56
C ASP A 9 24.93 8.09 -18.42
N ARG A 10 26.17 8.39 -18.00
CA ARG A 10 26.43 9.39 -16.97
C ARG A 10 26.03 10.79 -17.40
N PHE A 11 26.31 11.18 -18.64
CA PHE A 11 25.87 12.48 -19.17
C PHE A 11 24.35 12.54 -19.35
N SER A 12 23.72 11.44 -19.75
CA SER A 12 22.27 11.30 -19.87
C SER A 12 21.60 11.46 -18.50
N LEU A 13 22.10 10.77 -17.48
CA LEU A 13 21.61 10.88 -16.12
C LEU A 13 21.85 12.29 -15.54
N LEU A 14 23.04 12.86 -15.74
CA LEU A 14 23.35 14.23 -15.30
C LEU A 14 22.35 15.23 -15.91
N SER A 15 22.10 15.15 -17.22
CA SER A 15 21.14 16.01 -17.90
C SER A 15 19.73 15.91 -17.31
N LYS A 16 19.25 14.68 -17.09
CA LYS A 16 17.93 14.42 -16.49
C LYS A 16 17.84 14.97 -15.07
N LEU A 17 18.87 14.78 -14.23
CA LEU A 17 18.89 15.30 -12.87
C LEU A 17 18.95 16.83 -12.84
N MET A 18 19.71 17.47 -13.75
CA MET A 18 19.72 18.93 -13.88
C MET A 18 18.33 19.47 -14.20
N ASP A 19 17.59 18.83 -15.12
CA ASP A 19 16.21 19.22 -15.44
C ASP A 19 15.28 19.04 -14.22
N ILE A 20 15.42 17.94 -13.45
CA ILE A 20 14.64 17.71 -12.22
C ILE A 20 14.91 18.82 -11.19
N HIS A 21 16.19 19.13 -10.97
CA HIS A 21 16.62 20.16 -10.02
C HIS A 21 16.33 21.58 -10.48
N GLY A 22 15.90 21.78 -11.73
CA GLY A 22 15.65 23.10 -12.29
C GLY A 22 16.93 23.90 -12.47
N GLU A 23 18.05 23.22 -12.69
CA GLU A 23 19.32 23.86 -13.05
C GLU A 23 19.25 24.45 -14.47
N ASP A 24 20.38 24.98 -14.96
CA ASP A 24 20.47 25.63 -16.25
C ASP A 24 20.05 24.71 -17.42
N ALA A 25 18.90 25.01 -18.03
CA ALA A 25 18.31 24.23 -19.12
C ALA A 25 19.20 24.19 -20.39
N PHE A 26 20.07 25.18 -20.59
CA PHE A 26 21.01 25.17 -21.71
C PHE A 26 22.14 24.16 -21.46
N LYS A 27 22.67 24.11 -20.23
CA LYS A 27 23.66 23.09 -19.82
C LYS A 27 23.07 21.68 -19.81
N ALA A 28 21.87 21.49 -19.28
CA ALA A 28 21.19 20.19 -19.32
C ALA A 28 21.05 19.67 -20.76
N LYS A 29 20.59 20.50 -21.69
CA LYS A 29 20.54 20.16 -23.13
C LYS A 29 21.92 19.87 -23.73
N THR A 30 22.95 20.60 -23.31
CA THR A 30 24.32 20.38 -23.77
C THR A 30 24.82 18.98 -23.36
N TYR A 31 24.53 18.54 -22.13
CA TYR A 31 24.90 17.20 -21.67
C TYR A 31 24.06 16.09 -22.31
N ALA A 32 22.76 16.30 -22.55
CA ALA A 32 21.94 15.35 -23.32
C ALA A 32 22.48 15.18 -24.75
N ALA A 33 22.82 16.30 -25.40
CA ALA A 33 23.42 16.27 -26.74
C ALA A 33 24.78 15.56 -26.72
N ALA A 34 25.60 15.78 -25.70
CA ALA A 34 26.87 15.08 -25.53
C ALA A 34 26.67 13.58 -25.40
N ALA A 35 25.75 13.11 -24.54
CA ALA A 35 25.44 11.70 -24.36
C ALA A 35 25.10 11.02 -25.70
N PHE A 36 24.16 11.59 -26.46
CA PHE A 36 23.76 11.07 -27.76
C PHE A 36 24.90 11.02 -28.79
N ASN A 37 25.78 12.01 -28.80
CA ASN A 37 26.89 12.03 -29.73
C ASN A 37 27.99 11.04 -29.33
N ILE A 38 28.29 10.91 -28.03
CA ILE A 38 29.30 9.99 -27.49
C ILE A 38 28.93 8.53 -27.78
N GLU A 39 27.67 8.17 -27.56
CA GLU A 39 27.16 6.81 -27.82
C GLU A 39 27.35 6.39 -29.29
N LYS A 40 27.31 7.35 -30.22
CA LYS A 40 27.41 7.12 -31.67
C LYS A 40 28.82 7.27 -32.23
N LEU A 41 29.82 7.51 -31.39
CA LEU A 41 31.19 7.63 -31.86
C LEU A 41 31.72 6.27 -32.35
N PRO A 42 32.36 6.21 -33.54
CA PRO A 42 32.97 4.99 -34.04
C PRO A 42 34.29 4.63 -33.34
N VAL A 43 34.76 5.49 -32.42
CA VAL A 43 36.04 5.36 -31.71
C VAL A 43 35.82 5.44 -30.21
N GLN A 44 36.62 4.70 -29.42
CA GLN A 44 36.56 4.75 -27.97
C GLN A 44 37.28 6.01 -27.46
N LEU A 45 36.58 6.80 -26.63
CA LEU A 45 37.14 8.00 -26.02
C LEU A 45 38.28 7.66 -25.06
N ALA A 46 38.25 6.49 -24.44
CA ALA A 46 39.33 6.00 -23.56
C ALA A 46 40.64 5.74 -24.30
N GLU A 47 40.60 5.52 -25.62
CA GLU A 47 41.77 5.31 -26.49
C GLU A 47 42.19 6.61 -27.20
N THR A 48 41.46 7.71 -26.97
CA THR A 48 41.73 8.99 -27.61
C THR A 48 42.59 9.89 -26.71
N GLU A 49 43.61 10.50 -27.30
CA GLU A 49 44.37 11.57 -26.65
C GLU A 49 43.44 12.66 -26.06
N PRO A 50 43.56 13.00 -24.75
CA PRO A 50 42.65 13.94 -24.07
C PRO A 50 42.48 15.28 -24.79
N SER A 51 43.54 15.78 -25.44
CA SER A 51 43.53 17.04 -26.21
C SER A 51 42.66 17.00 -27.46
N LYS A 52 42.36 15.81 -28.00
CA LYS A 52 41.54 15.61 -29.21
C LYS A 52 40.06 15.40 -28.90
N ILE A 53 39.67 15.14 -27.64
CA ILE A 53 38.29 14.84 -27.26
C ILE A 53 37.33 16.00 -27.61
N SER A 54 37.75 17.25 -27.44
CA SER A 54 36.93 18.42 -27.79
C SER A 54 36.77 18.68 -29.30
N THR A 55 37.41 17.87 -30.15
CA THR A 55 37.29 17.99 -31.61
C THR A 55 36.16 17.14 -32.18
N TYR A 56 35.64 16.18 -31.41
CA TYR A 56 34.50 15.38 -31.82
C TYR A 56 33.21 16.19 -31.82
N LYS A 57 32.41 16.01 -32.86
CA LYS A 57 31.12 16.68 -33.04
C LYS A 57 30.21 16.38 -31.83
N GLY A 58 29.69 17.45 -31.20
CA GLY A 58 28.81 17.33 -30.03
C GLY A 58 29.53 17.33 -28.68
N ILE A 59 30.86 17.39 -28.66
CA ILE A 59 31.67 17.48 -27.43
C ILE A 59 32.42 18.82 -27.41
N GLY A 60 31.83 19.83 -26.75
CA GLY A 60 32.49 21.12 -26.54
C GLY A 60 33.60 21.06 -25.49
N ALA A 61 34.38 22.15 -25.36
CA ALA A 61 35.50 22.21 -24.41
C ALA A 61 35.10 21.96 -22.94
N SER A 62 33.90 22.40 -22.52
CA SER A 62 33.36 22.14 -21.18
C SER A 62 32.99 20.67 -20.96
N THR A 63 32.33 20.05 -21.93
CA THR A 63 31.99 18.62 -21.92
C THR A 63 33.24 17.74 -21.97
N ALA A 64 34.23 18.10 -22.79
CA ALA A 64 35.49 17.36 -22.90
C ALA A 64 36.22 17.28 -21.56
N LYS A 65 36.24 18.36 -20.77
CA LYS A 65 36.80 18.33 -19.40
C LYS A 65 36.11 17.29 -18.52
N LYS A 66 34.79 17.15 -18.62
CA LYS A 66 34.01 16.17 -17.87
C LYS A 66 34.19 14.74 -18.37
N VAL A 67 34.38 14.55 -19.68
CA VAL A 67 34.78 13.24 -20.25
C VAL A 67 36.14 12.82 -19.68
N ILE A 68 37.13 13.73 -19.68
CA ILE A 68 38.47 13.45 -19.15
C ILE A 68 38.41 13.10 -17.65
N GLU A 69 37.60 13.81 -16.87
CA GLU A 69 37.35 13.50 -15.45
C GLU A 69 36.84 12.06 -15.27
N ILE A 70 35.85 11.64 -16.06
CA ILE A 70 35.32 10.27 -16.03
C ILE A 70 36.40 9.24 -16.36
N LEU A 71 37.20 9.49 -17.41
CA LEU A 71 38.26 8.57 -17.84
C LEU A 71 39.37 8.43 -16.79
N GLN A 72 39.68 9.49 -16.04
CA GLN A 72 40.75 9.51 -15.04
C GLN A 72 40.32 8.94 -13.69
N THR A 73 39.13 9.32 -13.23
CA THR A 73 38.66 9.03 -11.86
C THR A 73 37.71 7.86 -11.78
N GLY A 74 37.09 7.50 -12.91
CA GLY A 74 35.99 6.57 -12.92
C GLY A 74 34.67 7.19 -12.45
N GLU A 75 34.58 8.50 -12.20
CA GLU A 75 33.42 9.19 -11.64
C GLU A 75 33.14 10.55 -12.31
N LEU A 76 32.00 11.17 -12.00
CA LEU A 76 31.65 12.51 -12.45
C LEU A 76 31.09 13.30 -11.26
N GLN A 77 31.89 14.22 -10.70
CA GLN A 77 31.55 14.86 -9.43
C GLN A 77 30.20 15.59 -9.49
N ALA A 78 29.95 16.33 -10.57
CA ALA A 78 28.69 17.06 -10.75
C ALA A 78 27.46 16.13 -10.77
N LEU A 79 27.62 14.90 -11.25
CA LEU A 79 26.57 13.88 -11.20
C LEU A 79 26.41 13.34 -9.79
N ASN A 80 27.52 13.00 -9.12
CA ASN A 80 27.50 12.50 -7.74
C ASN A 80 26.84 13.52 -6.77
N ASP A 81 27.14 14.81 -6.94
CA ASP A 81 26.54 15.89 -6.14
C ASP A 81 25.02 16.00 -6.33
N LEU A 82 24.53 15.74 -7.53
CA LEU A 82 23.09 15.72 -7.83
C LEU A 82 22.43 14.45 -7.30
N ILE A 83 23.07 13.29 -7.47
CA ILE A 83 22.59 12.02 -6.91
C ILE A 83 22.45 12.13 -5.39
N ALA A 84 23.46 12.67 -4.70
CA ALA A 84 23.44 12.82 -3.24
C ALA A 84 22.31 13.74 -2.73
N ARG A 85 21.84 14.68 -3.56
CA ARG A 85 20.75 15.61 -3.25
C ARG A 85 19.40 15.18 -3.81
N THR A 86 19.32 14.02 -4.45
CA THR A 86 18.08 13.48 -5.04
C THR A 86 17.65 12.24 -4.28
N PRO A 87 16.40 12.17 -3.77
CA PRO A 87 15.89 10.95 -3.15
C PRO A 87 16.00 9.75 -4.10
N ALA A 88 16.31 8.58 -3.55
CA ALA A 88 16.53 7.37 -4.37
C ALA A 88 15.31 7.02 -5.24
N GLY A 89 14.08 7.15 -4.70
CA GLY A 89 12.86 6.89 -5.46
C GLY A 89 12.60 7.90 -6.59
N VAL A 90 13.03 9.15 -6.46
CA VAL A 90 12.98 10.16 -7.55
C VAL A 90 13.92 9.76 -8.70
N ILE A 91 15.07 9.15 -8.38
CA ILE A 91 15.97 8.59 -9.38
C ILE A 91 15.32 7.35 -10.03
N GLU A 92 14.70 6.48 -9.23
CA GLU A 92 13.98 5.28 -9.70
C GLU A 92 12.86 5.65 -10.69
N MET A 93 12.14 6.75 -10.47
CA MET A 93 11.09 7.23 -11.37
C MET A 93 11.58 7.51 -12.80
N LEU A 94 12.88 7.79 -13.00
CA LEU A 94 13.46 7.95 -14.35
C LEU A 94 13.43 6.66 -15.18
N GLN A 95 13.21 5.51 -14.54
CA GLN A 95 13.08 4.21 -15.19
C GLN A 95 11.66 3.93 -15.68
N ILE A 96 10.65 4.66 -15.17
CA ILE A 96 9.26 4.52 -15.60
C ILE A 96 9.12 5.10 -17.01
N LYS A 97 8.61 4.31 -17.95
CA LYS A 97 8.35 4.79 -19.32
C LYS A 97 7.21 5.82 -19.29
N GLY A 98 7.34 6.90 -20.05
CA GLY A 98 6.27 7.91 -20.21
C GLY A 98 6.31 9.07 -19.20
N ILE A 99 7.17 9.01 -18.18
CA ILE A 99 7.42 10.12 -17.25
C ILE A 99 8.78 10.77 -17.51
N GLY A 100 8.78 12.07 -17.84
CA GLY A 100 10.00 12.82 -18.15
C GLY A 100 10.52 13.63 -16.95
N PRO A 101 11.80 14.07 -16.97
CA PRO A 101 12.42 14.86 -15.89
C PRO A 101 11.59 16.04 -15.38
N LYS A 102 10.90 16.76 -16.27
CA LYS A 102 10.03 17.88 -15.88
C LYS A 102 8.80 17.46 -15.07
N LYS A 103 8.17 16.34 -15.44
CA LYS A 103 7.04 15.79 -14.68
C LYS A 103 7.51 15.26 -13.33
N ILE A 104 8.66 14.60 -13.29
CA ILE A 104 9.30 14.16 -12.04
C ILE A 104 9.63 15.36 -11.15
N SER A 105 10.08 16.48 -11.72
CA SER A 105 10.32 17.73 -10.99
C SER A 105 9.07 18.22 -10.27
N THR A 106 7.92 18.28 -10.95
CA THR A 106 6.62 18.63 -10.34
C THR A 106 6.19 17.60 -9.29
N ILE A 107 6.31 16.30 -9.58
CA ILE A 107 5.98 15.23 -8.60
C ILE A 107 6.81 15.36 -7.32
N TRP A 108 8.11 15.61 -7.46
CA TRP A 108 8.97 15.72 -6.29
C TRP A 108 8.80 17.04 -5.55
N LYS A 109 8.80 18.18 -6.27
CA LYS A 109 8.90 19.50 -5.64
C LYS A 109 7.56 20.14 -5.31
N GLU A 110 6.52 19.83 -6.07
CA GLU A 110 5.18 20.40 -5.88
C GLU A 110 4.24 19.42 -5.17
N MET A 111 4.34 18.11 -5.46
CA MET A 111 3.52 17.08 -4.81
C MET A 111 4.20 16.43 -3.59
N GLU A 112 5.49 16.71 -3.36
CA GLU A 112 6.31 16.13 -2.28
C GLU A 112 6.40 14.59 -2.30
N ILE A 113 6.26 13.99 -3.49
CA ILE A 113 6.32 12.53 -3.69
C ILE A 113 7.75 12.11 -4.01
N GLU A 114 8.30 11.18 -3.23
CA GLU A 114 9.71 10.77 -3.34
C GLU A 114 9.93 9.31 -3.71
N SER A 115 8.86 8.51 -3.80
CA SER A 115 8.91 7.09 -4.13
C SER A 115 7.88 6.69 -5.19
N ILE A 116 8.16 5.59 -5.90
CA ILE A 116 7.29 5.06 -6.95
C ILE A 116 5.92 4.64 -6.39
N GLY A 117 5.87 4.05 -5.21
CA GLY A 117 4.59 3.63 -4.62
C GLY A 117 3.78 4.81 -4.07
N GLU A 118 4.41 5.88 -3.58
CA GLU A 118 3.70 7.15 -3.29
C GLU A 118 3.10 7.75 -4.56
N LEU A 119 3.83 7.69 -5.68
CA LEU A 119 3.32 8.13 -6.97
C LEU A 119 2.12 7.29 -7.43
N LEU A 120 2.20 5.96 -7.29
CA LEU A 120 1.08 5.07 -7.59
C LEU A 120 -0.13 5.35 -6.68
N TYR A 121 0.12 5.57 -5.40
CA TYR A 121 -0.92 5.88 -4.42
C TYR A 121 -1.60 7.21 -4.75
N ALA A 122 -0.83 8.25 -5.08
CA ALA A 122 -1.36 9.53 -5.55
C ALA A 122 -2.13 9.42 -6.89
N CYS A 123 -1.83 8.44 -7.74
CA CYS A 123 -2.64 8.13 -8.91
C CYS A 123 -4.01 7.54 -8.53
N ASN A 124 -4.08 6.73 -7.46
CA ASN A 124 -5.34 6.13 -6.98
C ASN A 124 -6.24 7.18 -6.31
N GLU A 125 -5.66 8.13 -5.59
CA GLU A 125 -6.36 9.27 -4.97
C GLU A 125 -6.68 10.40 -5.97
N ASN A 126 -6.45 10.21 -7.28
CA ASN A 126 -6.63 11.25 -8.31
C ASN A 126 -5.84 12.57 -8.10
N ARG A 127 -4.90 12.60 -7.17
CA ARG A 127 -4.13 13.80 -6.79
C ARG A 127 -3.31 14.36 -7.95
N LEU A 128 -2.90 13.54 -8.91
CA LEU A 128 -2.14 14.02 -10.07
C LEU A 128 -2.98 14.94 -10.95
N LEU A 129 -4.30 14.76 -11.03
CA LEU A 129 -5.20 15.56 -11.89
C LEU A 129 -5.21 17.05 -11.55
N LEU A 130 -4.79 17.39 -10.32
CA LEU A 130 -4.79 18.74 -9.80
C LEU A 130 -3.55 19.54 -10.24
N PHE A 131 -2.57 18.89 -10.87
CA PHE A 131 -1.32 19.53 -11.29
C PHE A 131 -1.20 19.67 -12.82
N LYS A 132 -0.64 20.81 -13.26
CA LYS A 132 -0.48 21.13 -14.67
C LYS A 132 0.39 20.09 -15.38
N GLY A 133 -0.14 19.49 -16.44
CA GLY A 133 0.57 18.50 -17.26
C GLY A 133 0.21 17.04 -16.95
N PHE A 134 -0.72 16.83 -16.01
CA PHE A 134 -1.28 15.54 -15.64
C PHE A 134 -2.81 15.58 -15.82
N GLY A 135 -3.29 15.17 -17.00
CA GLY A 135 -4.71 14.86 -17.19
C GLY A 135 -5.01 13.39 -16.93
N GLU A 136 -6.28 12.99 -16.92
CA GLU A 136 -6.75 11.60 -16.67
C GLU A 136 -5.95 10.55 -17.43
N LYS A 137 -5.84 10.71 -18.76
CA LYS A 137 -5.07 9.78 -19.61
C LYS A 137 -3.58 9.72 -19.22
N THR A 138 -3.01 10.82 -18.75
CA THR A 138 -1.61 10.85 -18.31
C THR A 138 -1.45 10.11 -16.98
N GLN A 139 -2.33 10.36 -16.00
CA GLN A 139 -2.33 9.63 -14.73
C GLN A 139 -2.49 8.13 -14.96
N GLN A 140 -3.45 7.72 -15.79
CA GLN A 140 -3.68 6.32 -16.12
C GLN A 140 -2.45 5.66 -16.77
N ASN A 141 -1.84 6.31 -17.76
CA ASN A 141 -0.61 5.80 -18.37
C ASN A 141 0.56 5.69 -17.37
N VAL A 142 0.67 6.64 -16.43
CA VAL A 142 1.68 6.63 -15.37
C VAL A 142 1.42 5.47 -14.41
N LYS A 143 0.18 5.29 -13.96
CA LYS A 143 -0.26 4.17 -13.12
C LYS A 143 0.08 2.83 -13.76
N GLU A 144 -0.35 2.60 -15.00
CA GLU A 144 -0.05 1.36 -15.74
C GLU A 144 1.46 1.10 -15.89
N SER A 145 2.25 2.16 -16.13
CA SER A 145 3.70 2.03 -16.26
C SER A 145 4.39 1.71 -14.94
N ILE A 146 3.85 2.22 -13.82
CA ILE A 146 4.33 1.90 -12.47
C ILE A 146 3.94 0.48 -12.10
N GLU A 147 2.68 0.08 -12.32
CA GLU A 147 2.20 -1.28 -12.05
C GLU A 147 3.04 -2.30 -12.83
N PHE A 148 3.30 -2.04 -14.12
CA PHE A 148 4.21 -2.86 -14.92
C PHE A 148 5.62 -2.90 -14.32
N PHE A 149 6.17 -1.78 -13.86
CA PHE A 149 7.48 -1.74 -13.23
C PHE A 149 7.53 -2.53 -11.90
N LEU A 150 6.49 -2.43 -11.08
CA LEU A 150 6.39 -3.13 -9.80
C LEU A 150 6.18 -4.64 -9.96
N GLN A 151 5.45 -5.09 -10.99
CA GLN A 151 5.30 -6.51 -11.33
C GLN A 151 6.65 -7.22 -11.56
N HIS A 152 7.71 -6.49 -11.90
CA HIS A 152 9.06 -7.05 -12.09
C HIS A 152 9.88 -7.12 -10.78
N LYS A 153 9.31 -6.77 -9.62
CA LYS A 153 9.94 -6.98 -8.31
C LYS A 153 9.67 -8.39 -7.79
N ASP A 154 10.55 -8.89 -6.91
CA ASP A 154 10.44 -10.23 -6.30
C ASP A 154 9.52 -10.25 -5.05
N ILE A 155 8.87 -9.13 -4.77
CA ILE A 155 7.99 -8.92 -3.60
C ILE A 155 6.72 -8.23 -4.07
N HIS A 156 5.58 -8.72 -3.62
CA HIS A 156 4.26 -8.27 -4.08
C HIS A 156 3.34 -8.03 -2.90
N LEU A 157 2.34 -7.16 -3.05
CA LEU A 157 1.24 -7.10 -2.08
C LEU A 157 0.32 -8.30 -2.29
N TYR A 158 -0.32 -8.77 -1.22
CA TYR A 158 -1.34 -9.83 -1.32
C TYR A 158 -2.39 -9.53 -2.40
N ALA A 159 -2.90 -8.29 -2.40
CA ALA A 159 -3.92 -7.83 -3.35
C ALA A 159 -3.46 -7.90 -4.81
N ASP A 160 -2.17 -7.66 -5.08
CA ASP A 160 -1.64 -7.65 -6.44
C ASP A 160 -1.53 -9.08 -7.02
N VAL A 161 -1.34 -10.11 -6.16
CA VAL A 161 -1.16 -11.51 -6.61
C VAL A 161 -2.39 -12.39 -6.43
N GLU A 162 -3.43 -11.91 -5.74
CA GLU A 162 -4.59 -12.74 -5.40
C GLU A 162 -5.31 -13.31 -6.62
N ALA A 163 -5.66 -12.48 -7.59
CA ALA A 163 -6.37 -12.94 -8.79
C ALA A 163 -5.55 -13.98 -9.56
N TYR A 164 -4.22 -13.77 -9.63
CA TYR A 164 -3.30 -14.70 -10.25
C TYR A 164 -3.21 -16.02 -9.47
N ALA A 165 -3.05 -15.98 -8.15
CA ALA A 165 -2.98 -17.16 -7.30
C ALA A 165 -4.23 -18.04 -7.42
N LEU A 166 -5.43 -17.42 -7.39
CA LEU A 166 -6.70 -18.13 -7.53
C LEU A 166 -6.90 -18.71 -8.93
N ALA A 167 -6.45 -18.00 -9.98
CA ALA A 167 -6.50 -18.51 -11.35
C ALA A 167 -5.58 -19.72 -11.55
N VAL A 168 -4.37 -19.68 -11.00
CA VAL A 168 -3.42 -20.80 -11.01
C VAL A 168 -3.98 -21.98 -10.22
N ASP A 169 -4.50 -21.75 -9.00
CA ASP A 169 -5.10 -22.82 -8.19
C ASP A 169 -6.25 -23.52 -8.93
N ASN A 170 -7.16 -22.74 -9.54
CA ASN A 170 -8.26 -23.30 -10.32
C ASN A 170 -7.77 -24.08 -11.56
N ASN A 171 -6.73 -23.58 -12.25
CA ASN A 171 -6.14 -24.28 -13.39
C ASN A 171 -5.53 -25.62 -12.97
N LEU A 172 -4.76 -25.64 -11.88
CA LEU A 172 -4.15 -26.85 -11.32
C LEU A 172 -5.22 -27.88 -10.96
N ARG A 173 -6.25 -27.50 -10.21
CA ARG A 173 -7.35 -28.41 -9.82
C ARG A 173 -8.13 -28.94 -11.02
N THR A 174 -8.28 -28.14 -12.09
CA THR A 174 -8.99 -28.55 -13.31
C THR A 174 -8.14 -29.47 -14.19
N HIS A 175 -6.83 -29.24 -14.28
CA HIS A 175 -5.93 -30.02 -15.12
C HIS A 175 -5.52 -31.35 -14.47
N PHE A 176 -5.40 -31.37 -13.15
CA PHE A 176 -4.92 -32.50 -12.36
C PHE A 176 -6.02 -33.08 -11.46
N THR A 177 -7.09 -33.61 -12.07
CA THR A 177 -8.29 -34.06 -11.33
C THR A 177 -8.07 -35.23 -10.37
N ASP A 178 -7.01 -36.02 -10.57
CA ASP A 178 -6.67 -37.17 -9.73
C ASP A 178 -5.80 -36.79 -8.52
N TYR A 179 -5.38 -35.54 -8.44
CA TYR A 179 -4.47 -35.05 -7.41
C TYR A 179 -5.10 -33.93 -6.59
N ARG A 180 -4.69 -33.82 -5.33
CA ARG A 180 -5.10 -32.75 -4.44
C ARG A 180 -4.12 -31.59 -4.56
N PHE A 181 -4.62 -30.37 -4.57
CA PHE A 181 -3.85 -29.14 -4.47
C PHE A 181 -4.49 -28.27 -3.39
N GLU A 182 -3.69 -27.65 -2.54
CA GLU A 182 -4.15 -26.62 -1.62
C GLU A 182 -3.12 -25.49 -1.55
N LEU A 183 -3.57 -24.25 -1.68
CA LEU A 183 -2.75 -23.06 -1.40
C LEU A 183 -2.25 -23.14 0.05
N THR A 184 -0.99 -22.75 0.25
CA THR A 184 -0.30 -22.73 1.54
C THR A 184 0.60 -21.49 1.68
N GLY A 185 1.53 -21.49 2.62
CA GLY A 185 2.56 -20.47 2.72
C GLY A 185 2.02 -19.12 3.17
N GLU A 186 2.70 -18.06 2.73
CA GLU A 186 2.37 -16.69 3.09
C GLU A 186 0.97 -16.26 2.64
N PHE A 187 0.55 -16.74 1.47
CA PHE A 187 -0.78 -16.45 0.91
C PHE A 187 -1.88 -16.99 1.83
N ARG A 188 -1.80 -18.27 2.22
CA ARG A 188 -2.79 -18.88 3.12
C ARG A 188 -2.80 -18.29 4.53
N ARG A 189 -1.65 -17.78 5.00
CA ARG A 189 -1.55 -17.03 6.27
C ARG A 189 -1.96 -15.56 6.16
N GLN A 190 -2.35 -15.11 4.96
CA GLN A 190 -2.81 -13.75 4.70
C GLN A 190 -1.73 -12.68 4.99
N LEU A 191 -0.46 -12.96 4.69
CA LEU A 191 0.57 -11.93 4.81
C LEU A 191 0.31 -10.79 3.82
N GLU A 192 0.46 -9.57 4.31
CA GLU A 192 0.30 -8.33 3.54
C GLU A 192 1.28 -8.23 2.36
N ILE A 193 2.47 -8.85 2.51
CA ILE A 193 3.51 -8.96 1.50
C ILE A 193 3.74 -10.43 1.20
N ILE A 194 3.76 -10.77 -0.07
CA ILE A 194 3.94 -12.12 -0.62
C ILE A 194 5.23 -12.16 -1.43
N HIS A 195 6.14 -13.05 -1.06
CA HIS A 195 7.40 -13.32 -1.77
C HIS A 195 7.23 -14.43 -2.81
N GLN A 196 6.30 -15.35 -2.55
CA GLN A 196 6.09 -16.55 -3.33
C GLN A 196 4.68 -17.09 -3.11
N LEU A 197 4.15 -17.77 -4.14
CA LEU A 197 2.91 -18.51 -4.02
C LEU A 197 3.22 -19.99 -3.88
N GLU A 198 2.56 -20.65 -2.94
CA GLU A 198 2.90 -22.00 -2.53
C GLU A 198 1.67 -22.90 -2.53
N TRP A 199 1.87 -24.16 -2.94
CA TRP A 199 0.85 -25.21 -2.89
C TRP A 199 1.38 -26.45 -2.21
N VAL A 200 0.53 -27.14 -1.45
CA VAL A 200 0.73 -28.56 -1.12
C VAL A 200 -0.01 -29.41 -2.12
N THR A 201 0.64 -30.44 -2.64
CA THR A 201 0.03 -31.33 -3.66
C THR A 201 0.40 -32.79 -3.49
N THR A 202 -0.50 -33.67 -3.96
CA THR A 202 -0.21 -35.11 -4.14
C THR A 202 0.30 -35.44 -5.55
N ALA A 203 0.36 -34.45 -6.46
CA ALA A 203 0.91 -34.64 -7.79
C ALA A 203 2.44 -34.80 -7.74
N PRO A 204 3.02 -35.86 -8.31
CA PRO A 204 4.47 -36.00 -8.35
C PRO A 204 5.08 -34.95 -9.28
N VAL A 205 6.35 -34.59 -9.05
CA VAL A 205 7.10 -33.66 -9.91
C VAL A 205 7.02 -34.03 -11.39
N THR A 206 7.06 -35.32 -11.69
CA THR A 206 6.99 -35.84 -13.07
C THR A 206 5.69 -35.49 -13.78
N ALA A 207 4.59 -35.31 -13.04
CA ALA A 207 3.31 -34.85 -13.57
C ALA A 207 3.27 -33.31 -13.72
N LEU A 208 3.92 -32.57 -12.83
CA LEU A 208 3.92 -31.10 -12.82
C LEU A 208 4.85 -30.48 -13.87
N LEU A 209 6.07 -31.01 -14.03
CA LEU A 209 7.10 -30.44 -14.90
C LEU A 209 6.66 -30.16 -16.34
N PRO A 210 5.89 -31.05 -17.03
CA PRO A 210 5.46 -30.79 -18.39
C PRO A 210 4.60 -29.54 -18.54
N VAL A 211 3.79 -29.18 -17.53
CA VAL A 211 2.94 -27.98 -17.59
C VAL A 211 3.81 -26.72 -17.60
N PHE A 212 4.77 -26.63 -16.68
CA PHE A 212 5.62 -25.43 -16.57
C PHE A 212 6.63 -25.31 -17.71
N SER A 213 7.17 -26.43 -18.18
CA SER A 213 8.12 -26.45 -19.31
C SER A 213 7.52 -25.92 -20.62
N ASN A 214 6.19 -26.04 -20.80
CA ASN A 214 5.49 -25.59 -22.00
C ASN A 214 5.05 -24.12 -21.95
N HIS A 215 5.19 -23.44 -20.80
CA HIS A 215 4.65 -22.10 -20.56
C HIS A 215 5.71 -21.05 -20.20
N ASN A 216 6.95 -21.22 -20.65
CA ASN A 216 8.07 -20.31 -20.40
C ASN A 216 8.39 -20.08 -18.91
N PHE A 217 8.10 -21.05 -18.04
CA PHE A 217 8.56 -21.01 -16.66
C PHE A 217 10.02 -21.45 -16.58
N GLU A 218 10.80 -20.76 -15.74
CA GLU A 218 12.16 -21.16 -15.42
C GLU A 218 12.16 -22.05 -14.15
N ILE A 219 12.72 -23.25 -14.24
CA ILE A 219 12.88 -24.12 -13.07
C ILE A 219 14.02 -23.59 -12.19
N LYS A 220 13.71 -23.27 -10.93
CA LYS A 220 14.68 -22.74 -9.95
C LYS A 220 15.21 -23.83 -9.05
N GLU A 221 14.34 -24.72 -8.57
CA GLU A 221 14.70 -25.84 -7.69
C GLU A 221 13.78 -27.04 -7.97
N GLN A 222 14.33 -28.25 -7.84
CA GLN A 222 13.58 -29.49 -8.07
C GLN A 222 14.15 -30.65 -7.22
N SER A 223 13.25 -31.37 -6.54
CA SER A 223 13.49 -32.65 -5.85
C SER A 223 12.22 -33.50 -5.87
N ASP A 224 12.24 -34.73 -5.37
CA ASP A 224 11.03 -35.58 -5.33
C ASP A 224 9.90 -35.03 -4.44
N VAL A 225 10.23 -34.13 -3.51
CA VAL A 225 9.29 -33.56 -2.52
C VAL A 225 9.05 -32.06 -2.71
N PHE A 226 9.71 -31.43 -3.68
CA PHE A 226 9.66 -29.99 -3.85
C PHE A 226 9.93 -29.56 -5.30
N LEU A 227 9.16 -28.59 -5.79
CA LEU A 227 9.39 -27.94 -7.08
C LEU A 227 9.22 -26.43 -6.92
N SER A 228 10.19 -25.66 -7.41
CA SER A 228 10.14 -24.20 -7.47
C SER A 228 10.34 -23.74 -8.91
N VAL A 229 9.39 -22.96 -9.42
CA VAL A 229 9.42 -22.41 -10.78
C VAL A 229 9.15 -20.92 -10.74
N LYS A 230 9.74 -20.17 -11.67
CA LYS A 230 9.51 -18.74 -11.81
C LYS A 230 8.81 -18.44 -13.12
N GLY A 231 7.65 -17.80 -13.04
CA GLY A 231 6.86 -17.42 -14.20
C GLY A 231 7.34 -16.15 -14.89
N PRO A 232 6.81 -15.85 -16.09
CA PRO A 232 7.13 -14.63 -16.83
C PRO A 232 6.68 -13.35 -16.11
N GLU A 233 5.71 -13.44 -15.19
CA GLU A 233 5.24 -12.34 -14.33
C GLU A 233 6.16 -12.09 -13.12
N ASN A 234 7.36 -12.69 -13.10
CA ASN A 234 8.33 -12.60 -12.01
C ASN A 234 7.83 -13.13 -10.65
N ILE A 235 6.72 -13.88 -10.64
CA ILE A 235 6.18 -14.57 -9.47
C ILE A 235 6.80 -15.97 -9.37
N THR A 236 7.28 -16.31 -8.17
CA THR A 236 7.79 -17.64 -7.84
C THR A 236 6.64 -18.53 -7.36
N LEU A 237 6.48 -19.70 -7.98
CA LEU A 237 5.52 -20.73 -7.59
C LEU A 237 6.27 -21.92 -6.97
N GLN A 238 5.84 -22.36 -5.80
CA GLN A 238 6.42 -23.50 -5.10
C GLN A 238 5.37 -24.58 -4.85
N PHE A 239 5.81 -25.83 -4.96
CA PHE A 239 4.96 -27.00 -4.78
C PHE A 239 5.64 -27.94 -3.77
N HIS A 240 4.99 -28.11 -2.62
CA HIS A 240 5.35 -29.06 -1.58
C HIS A 240 4.63 -30.38 -1.87
N ILE A 241 5.39 -31.40 -2.24
CA ILE A 241 4.84 -32.66 -2.77
C ILE A 241 4.86 -33.70 -1.66
N THR A 242 3.69 -34.29 -1.42
CA THR A 242 3.48 -35.17 -0.28
C THR A 242 2.48 -36.29 -0.60
N THR A 243 2.37 -37.28 0.29
CA THR A 243 1.38 -38.35 0.16
C THR A 243 0.04 -37.93 0.75
N ALA A 244 -1.03 -38.65 0.40
CA ALA A 244 -2.36 -38.39 0.97
C ALA A 244 -2.37 -38.47 2.51
N ASP A 245 -1.62 -39.42 3.09
CA ASP A 245 -1.56 -39.64 4.55
C ASP A 245 -0.79 -38.54 5.31
N ALA A 246 0.05 -37.75 4.62
CA ALA A 246 0.82 -36.66 5.21
C ALA A 246 0.34 -35.27 4.76
N PHE A 247 -0.72 -35.20 3.93
CA PHE A 247 -1.17 -33.96 3.30
C PHE A 247 -1.51 -32.87 4.31
N GLY A 248 -2.35 -33.18 5.30
CA GLY A 248 -2.74 -32.28 6.37
C GLY A 248 -1.55 -31.80 7.20
N SER A 249 -0.60 -32.68 7.52
CA SER A 249 0.62 -32.28 8.24
C SER A 249 1.53 -31.35 7.44
N THR A 250 1.74 -31.63 6.14
CA THR A 250 2.53 -30.75 5.27
C THR A 250 1.84 -29.39 5.10
N LEU A 251 0.52 -29.38 4.94
CA LEU A 251 -0.28 -28.17 4.84
C LEU A 251 -0.18 -27.31 6.11
N PHE A 252 -0.32 -27.95 7.27
CA PHE A 252 -0.16 -27.30 8.56
C PHE A 252 1.23 -26.67 8.73
N GLN A 253 2.29 -27.41 8.40
CA GLN A 253 3.68 -26.94 8.53
C GLN A 253 3.99 -25.78 7.58
N THR A 254 3.50 -25.83 6.35
CA THR A 254 3.74 -24.78 5.35
C THR A 254 2.82 -23.57 5.56
N SER A 255 1.70 -23.73 6.27
CA SER A 255 0.74 -22.68 6.62
C SER A 255 0.89 -22.14 8.05
N ALA A 256 2.06 -22.25 8.66
CA ALA A 256 2.35 -21.68 9.98
C ALA A 256 3.73 -21.00 9.99
N ALA A 257 3.87 -19.93 10.77
CA ALA A 257 5.15 -19.28 10.97
C ALA A 257 6.07 -20.14 11.86
N GLU A 258 7.37 -19.89 11.77
CA GLU A 258 8.38 -20.63 12.53
C GLU A 258 8.13 -20.56 14.05
N ALA A 259 7.79 -19.38 14.57
CA ALA A 259 7.49 -19.19 15.99
C ALA A 259 6.30 -20.05 16.46
N PHE A 260 5.23 -20.10 15.65
CA PHE A 260 4.08 -20.96 15.92
C PHE A 260 4.47 -22.44 15.92
N LEU A 261 5.24 -22.90 14.93
CA LEU A 261 5.67 -24.30 14.83
C LEU A 261 6.63 -24.71 15.96
N ASN A 262 7.55 -23.82 16.34
CA ASN A 262 8.47 -24.04 17.45
C ASN A 262 7.70 -24.22 18.78
N ALA A 263 6.69 -23.39 19.01
CA ALA A 263 5.80 -23.53 20.17
C ALA A 263 4.85 -24.72 20.05
N TRP A 264 4.46 -25.10 18.82
CA TRP A 264 3.66 -26.30 18.58
C TRP A 264 4.41 -27.57 18.96
N GLY A 265 5.69 -27.66 18.59
CA GLY A 265 6.55 -28.82 18.76
C GLY A 265 6.45 -29.81 17.60
N GLN A 266 6.57 -31.10 17.89
CA GLN A 266 6.58 -32.15 16.87
C GLN A 266 5.21 -32.27 16.18
N VAL A 267 5.21 -32.24 14.85
CA VAL A 267 4.01 -32.47 14.01
C VAL A 267 4.04 -33.93 13.55
N GLN A 268 3.00 -34.69 13.89
CA GLN A 268 2.83 -36.06 13.40
C GLN A 268 2.24 -36.07 11.99
N PRO A 269 2.53 -37.08 11.16
CA PRO A 269 1.88 -37.23 9.87
C PRO A 269 0.36 -37.33 10.02
N ALA A 270 -0.38 -36.52 9.28
CA ALA A 270 -1.84 -36.53 9.28
C ALA A 270 -2.38 -36.21 7.89
N ALA A 271 -3.46 -36.91 7.51
CA ALA A 271 -4.12 -36.69 6.23
C ALA A 271 -4.87 -35.35 6.17
N GLU A 272 -5.39 -34.88 7.30
CA GLU A 272 -6.10 -33.60 7.44
C GLU A 272 -5.54 -32.80 8.62
N GLU A 273 -5.49 -31.47 8.49
CA GLU A 273 -4.99 -30.58 9.55
C GLU A 273 -5.78 -30.73 10.85
N GLN A 274 -7.11 -30.94 10.73
CA GLN A 274 -8.03 -31.04 11.85
C GLN A 274 -7.60 -32.09 12.89
N VAL A 275 -7.04 -33.22 12.43
CA VAL A 275 -6.55 -34.31 13.29
C VAL A 275 -5.48 -33.81 14.26
N LEU A 276 -4.59 -32.92 13.81
CA LEU A 276 -3.50 -32.38 14.63
C LEU A 276 -4.02 -31.55 15.81
N PHE A 277 -5.09 -30.80 15.61
CA PHE A 277 -5.73 -30.00 16.66
C PHE A 277 -6.52 -30.88 17.63
N GLU A 278 -7.23 -31.89 17.11
CA GLU A 278 -7.99 -32.86 17.90
C GLU A 278 -7.09 -33.69 18.82
N GLU A 279 -5.97 -34.21 18.30
CA GLU A 279 -4.99 -34.95 19.09
C GLU A 279 -4.36 -34.11 20.20
N LYS A 280 -4.18 -32.80 19.96
CA LYS A 280 -3.68 -31.84 20.95
C LYS A 280 -4.76 -31.36 21.92
N GLY A 281 -6.03 -31.70 21.67
CA GLY A 281 -7.16 -31.33 22.52
C GLY A 281 -7.52 -29.84 22.50
N ILE A 282 -7.24 -29.15 21.38
CA ILE A 282 -7.52 -27.72 21.22
C ILE A 282 -8.47 -27.46 20.05
N ALA A 283 -9.08 -26.27 20.01
CA ALA A 283 -9.86 -25.85 18.87
C ALA A 283 -8.98 -25.69 17.61
N TYR A 284 -9.58 -25.87 16.43
CA TYR A 284 -8.90 -25.60 15.16
C TYR A 284 -8.47 -24.13 15.11
N ILE A 285 -7.20 -23.89 14.77
CA ILE A 285 -6.65 -22.54 14.61
C ILE A 285 -6.56 -22.26 13.10
N PRO A 286 -7.33 -21.30 12.55
CA PRO A 286 -7.20 -20.85 11.16
C PRO A 286 -5.78 -20.43 10.81
N SER A 287 -5.35 -20.64 9.56
CA SER A 287 -3.97 -20.35 9.13
C SER A 287 -3.56 -18.89 9.33
N CYS A 288 -4.48 -17.93 9.20
CA CYS A 288 -4.22 -16.51 9.47
C CYS A 288 -3.86 -16.22 10.95
N LEU A 289 -4.18 -17.12 11.88
CA LEU A 289 -3.84 -17.01 13.30
C LEU A 289 -2.55 -17.76 13.68
N ARG A 290 -1.79 -18.28 12.71
CA ARG A 290 -0.62 -19.14 12.96
C ARG A 290 0.72 -18.42 12.84
N GLU A 291 0.77 -17.15 13.23
CA GLU A 291 2.01 -16.37 13.34
C GLU A 291 2.69 -16.59 14.71
N GLU A 292 1.91 -16.56 15.79
CA GLU A 292 2.34 -16.92 17.14
C GLU A 292 1.34 -17.92 17.75
N TYR A 293 1.84 -18.89 18.51
CA TYR A 293 0.99 -19.92 19.09
C TYR A 293 0.11 -19.37 20.22
N ASN A 294 -1.19 -19.29 19.96
CA ASN A 294 -2.21 -19.03 20.97
C ASN A 294 -3.38 -20.01 20.80
N ALA A 295 -3.58 -20.87 21.79
CA ALA A 295 -4.62 -21.90 21.79
C ALA A 295 -6.01 -21.38 22.19
N GLU A 296 -6.13 -20.12 22.62
CA GLU A 296 -7.43 -19.54 22.95
C GLU A 296 -8.28 -19.43 21.68
N PRO A 297 -9.52 -19.95 21.69
CA PRO A 297 -10.42 -19.81 20.56
C PRO A 297 -10.84 -18.34 20.42
N VAL A 298 -11.03 -17.90 19.17
CA VAL A 298 -11.63 -16.60 18.86
C VAL A 298 -13.05 -16.86 18.37
N ASN A 299 -14.03 -16.57 19.22
CA ASN A 299 -15.44 -16.56 18.81
C ASN A 299 -15.69 -15.31 17.96
N ASP A 300 -16.49 -15.44 16.91
CA ASP A 300 -16.90 -14.32 16.04
C ASP A 300 -15.71 -13.52 15.46
N LEU A 301 -14.66 -14.24 15.03
CA LEU A 301 -13.57 -13.67 14.24
C LEU A 301 -14.16 -12.92 13.04
N ILE A 302 -13.63 -11.72 12.79
CA ILE A 302 -14.12 -10.80 11.76
C ILE A 302 -14.20 -11.47 10.38
N ASP A 303 -15.29 -11.20 9.66
CA ASP A 303 -15.55 -11.65 8.29
C ASP A 303 -16.02 -10.48 7.43
N VAL A 304 -15.79 -10.54 6.11
CA VAL A 304 -16.23 -9.46 5.19
C VAL A 304 -17.73 -9.20 5.29
N LYS A 305 -18.54 -10.25 5.49
CA LYS A 305 -20.01 -10.13 5.63
C LYS A 305 -20.45 -9.48 6.94
N SER A 306 -19.54 -9.35 7.90
CA SER A 306 -19.80 -8.66 9.16
C SER A 306 -19.74 -7.14 9.02
N ILE A 307 -19.13 -6.60 7.96
CA ILE A 307 -19.07 -5.17 7.70
C ILE A 307 -20.46 -4.67 7.29
N LYS A 308 -20.95 -3.67 8.00
CA LYS A 308 -22.30 -3.10 7.85
C LYS A 308 -22.29 -1.71 7.25
N GLY A 309 -21.21 -0.95 7.38
CA GLY A 309 -21.09 0.35 6.75
C GLY A 309 -19.73 0.56 6.11
N ILE A 310 -19.70 1.49 5.15
CA ILE A 310 -18.45 2.00 4.58
C ILE A 310 -18.11 3.27 5.34
N ILE A 311 -17.03 3.22 6.13
CA ILE A 311 -16.49 4.36 6.88
C ILE A 311 -15.22 4.84 6.17
N HIS A 312 -14.97 6.15 6.17
CA HIS A 312 -13.85 6.79 5.46
C HIS A 312 -13.93 6.60 3.93
N SER A 313 -14.63 7.51 3.26
CA SER A 313 -14.76 7.53 1.80
C SER A 313 -14.81 8.95 1.27
N HIS A 314 -14.24 9.15 0.08
CA HIS A 314 -14.03 10.45 -0.55
C HIS A 314 -14.87 10.56 -1.81
N SER A 315 -15.53 11.71 -1.97
CA SER A 315 -16.43 11.98 -3.07
C SER A 315 -15.84 13.05 -4.01
N ASN A 316 -16.55 13.38 -5.07
CA ASN A 316 -16.18 14.46 -5.97
C ASN A 316 -16.23 15.88 -5.34
N TRP A 317 -16.53 15.97 -4.04
CA TRP A 317 -16.32 17.19 -3.27
C TRP A 317 -14.86 17.40 -2.88
N SER A 318 -14.05 16.35 -2.72
CA SER A 318 -12.60 16.48 -2.60
C SER A 318 -11.92 15.89 -3.85
N ASP A 319 -11.28 14.73 -3.73
CA ASP A 319 -10.50 14.03 -4.75
C ASP A 319 -11.07 12.65 -5.16
N GLY A 320 -12.23 12.28 -4.61
CA GLY A 320 -13.02 11.17 -5.09
C GLY A 320 -13.57 11.39 -6.50
N GLY A 321 -13.81 10.29 -7.24
CA GLY A 321 -14.29 10.34 -8.62
C GLY A 321 -15.82 10.49 -8.75
N GLU A 322 -16.58 10.12 -7.72
CA GLU A 322 -18.03 9.91 -7.82
C GLU A 322 -18.84 10.88 -6.97
N THR A 323 -20.11 11.10 -7.35
CA THR A 323 -21.03 11.88 -6.51
C THR A 323 -21.41 11.11 -5.24
N ILE A 324 -21.68 11.82 -4.15
CA ILE A 324 -22.18 11.22 -2.90
C ILE A 324 -23.44 10.36 -3.14
N GLU A 325 -24.34 10.80 -4.03
CA GLU A 325 -25.54 10.03 -4.36
C GLU A 325 -25.20 8.69 -5.05
N THR A 326 -24.30 8.68 -6.02
CA THR A 326 -23.83 7.45 -6.68
C THR A 326 -23.21 6.51 -5.65
N MET A 327 -22.32 7.04 -4.82
CA MET A 327 -21.62 6.30 -3.77
C MET A 327 -22.56 5.65 -2.76
N ALA A 328 -23.55 6.40 -2.27
CA ALA A 328 -24.55 5.93 -1.30
C ALA A 328 -25.46 4.86 -1.90
N ARG A 329 -25.93 5.06 -3.14
CA ARG A 329 -26.75 4.07 -3.85
C ARG A 329 -25.99 2.77 -4.09
N HIS A 330 -24.72 2.87 -4.50
CA HIS A 330 -23.89 1.69 -4.71
C HIS A 330 -23.66 0.92 -3.40
N ALA A 331 -23.36 1.61 -2.30
CA ALA A 331 -23.21 0.98 -1.00
C ALA A 331 -24.51 0.29 -0.56
N GLN A 332 -25.66 0.94 -0.75
CA GLN A 332 -26.97 0.36 -0.45
C GLN A 332 -27.27 -0.88 -1.31
N GLU A 333 -26.94 -0.86 -2.61
CA GLU A 333 -27.08 -2.00 -3.51
C GLU A 333 -26.21 -3.20 -3.11
N GLN A 334 -25.05 -2.94 -2.51
CA GLN A 334 -24.16 -3.96 -1.96
C GLN A 334 -24.62 -4.51 -0.60
N GLY A 335 -25.68 -3.92 -0.02
CA GLY A 335 -26.28 -4.36 1.25
C GLY A 335 -25.65 -3.73 2.50
N PHE A 336 -24.85 -2.68 2.36
CA PHE A 336 -24.45 -1.84 3.49
C PHE A 336 -25.64 -1.04 4.01
N GLU A 337 -25.59 -0.71 5.29
CA GLU A 337 -26.63 0.01 6.04
C GLU A 337 -26.33 1.52 6.13
N TYR A 338 -25.07 1.91 5.96
CA TYR A 338 -24.66 3.32 5.97
C TYR A 338 -23.35 3.59 5.21
N LEU A 339 -23.14 4.87 4.89
CA LEU A 339 -21.94 5.43 4.29
C LEU A 339 -21.48 6.64 5.10
N VAL A 340 -20.18 6.75 5.38
CA VAL A 340 -19.58 7.93 6.01
C VAL A 340 -18.73 8.66 4.96
N ILE A 341 -19.19 9.83 4.55
CA ILE A 341 -18.46 10.71 3.63
C ILE A 341 -17.45 11.52 4.44
N SER A 342 -16.16 11.34 4.18
CA SER A 342 -15.05 11.93 4.94
C SER A 342 -14.08 12.65 4.00
N ASP A 343 -14.61 13.48 3.10
CA ASP A 343 -13.81 14.27 2.17
C ASP A 343 -12.69 15.05 2.87
N HIS A 344 -11.61 15.33 2.15
CA HIS A 344 -10.46 16.01 2.73
C HIS A 344 -10.74 17.46 3.19
N SER A 345 -10.04 17.85 4.25
CA SER A 345 -10.16 19.15 4.89
C SER A 345 -9.35 20.28 4.23
N LYS A 346 -9.53 21.52 4.71
CA LYS A 346 -9.07 22.75 4.03
C LYS A 346 -7.56 22.82 3.76
N SER A 347 -6.71 22.22 4.61
CA SER A 347 -5.26 22.25 4.38
C SER A 347 -4.78 21.28 3.31
N ALA A 348 -5.59 20.29 2.95
CA ALA A 348 -5.34 19.36 1.85
C ALA A 348 -5.66 20.02 0.49
N GLY A 349 -4.96 21.14 0.19
CA GLY A 349 -5.11 21.84 -1.09
C GLY A 349 -4.76 20.97 -2.29
N TYR A 350 -3.91 19.95 -2.09
CA TYR A 350 -3.57 18.94 -3.09
C TYR A 350 -4.70 17.94 -3.38
N ALA A 351 -5.82 17.98 -2.65
CA ALA A 351 -6.97 17.10 -2.77
C ALA A 351 -8.29 17.89 -2.87
N ASN A 352 -8.23 19.17 -3.27
CA ASN A 352 -9.40 20.05 -3.37
C ASN A 352 -10.21 20.13 -2.05
N GLY A 353 -9.48 20.20 -0.93
CA GLY A 353 -10.04 20.25 0.43
C GLY A 353 -11.15 21.28 0.63
N LEU A 354 -12.12 20.95 1.48
CA LEU A 354 -13.35 21.73 1.62
C LEU A 354 -13.13 23.02 2.44
N SER A 355 -13.68 24.15 1.96
CA SER A 355 -13.83 25.34 2.81
C SER A 355 -15.05 25.20 3.72
N VAL A 356 -15.17 26.04 4.75
CA VAL A 356 -16.33 26.02 5.68
C VAL A 356 -17.64 26.16 4.91
N GLU A 357 -17.70 27.04 3.91
CA GLU A 357 -18.90 27.24 3.08
C GLU A 357 -19.24 26.00 2.24
N ARG A 358 -18.22 25.25 1.81
CA ARG A 358 -18.42 24.00 1.06
C ARG A 358 -18.90 22.87 1.97
N ILE A 359 -18.46 22.84 3.22
CA ILE A 359 -18.94 21.89 4.25
C ILE A 359 -20.44 22.14 4.48
N GLU A 360 -20.85 23.38 4.71
CA GLU A 360 -22.27 23.73 4.90
C GLU A 360 -23.13 23.29 3.69
N ALA A 361 -22.64 23.51 2.48
CA ALA A 361 -23.33 23.09 1.26
C ALA A 361 -23.39 21.55 1.12
N GLN A 362 -22.31 20.84 1.47
CA GLN A 362 -22.30 19.38 1.46
C GLN A 362 -23.25 18.80 2.52
N HIS A 363 -23.29 19.38 3.72
CA HIS A 363 -24.22 18.99 4.78
C HIS A 363 -25.67 19.10 4.33
N GLN A 364 -26.05 20.22 3.70
CA GLN A 364 -27.39 20.40 3.14
C GLN A 364 -27.70 19.35 2.08
N TYR A 365 -26.74 19.07 1.19
CA TYR A 365 -26.90 18.05 0.16
C TYR A 365 -27.06 16.64 0.76
N ILE A 366 -26.28 16.29 1.77
CA ILE A 366 -26.40 15.02 2.51
C ILE A 366 -27.77 14.92 3.19
N ASP A 367 -28.28 15.99 3.81
CA ASP A 367 -29.62 16.00 4.42
C ASP A 367 -30.72 15.78 3.39
N GLU A 368 -30.62 16.40 2.23
CA GLU A 368 -31.54 16.18 1.12
C GLU A 368 -31.52 14.73 0.62
N LEU A 369 -30.34 14.10 0.56
CA LEU A 369 -30.21 12.70 0.17
C LEU A 369 -30.78 11.77 1.24
N ASN A 370 -30.45 12.00 2.51
CA ASN A 370 -30.97 11.20 3.64
C ASN A 370 -32.51 11.24 3.70
N SER A 371 -33.15 12.35 3.31
CA SER A 371 -34.62 12.40 3.21
C SER A 371 -35.24 11.47 2.15
N LYS A 372 -34.41 10.99 1.20
CA LYS A 372 -34.81 10.15 0.06
C LYS A 372 -34.34 8.70 0.20
N LEU A 373 -33.37 8.42 1.07
CA LEU A 373 -32.78 7.10 1.29
C LEU A 373 -33.52 6.39 2.42
N ASN A 374 -34.23 5.31 2.10
CA ASN A 374 -34.96 4.51 3.08
C ASN A 374 -34.10 3.34 3.58
N GLY A 375 -33.97 3.20 4.90
CA GLY A 375 -33.20 2.10 5.51
C GLY A 375 -31.69 2.19 5.27
N PHE A 376 -31.20 3.38 4.90
CA PHE A 376 -29.79 3.68 4.67
C PHE A 376 -29.52 5.11 5.11
N ARG A 377 -28.37 5.37 5.72
CA ARG A 377 -27.97 6.71 6.18
C ARG A 377 -26.60 7.10 5.68
N ILE A 378 -26.46 8.33 5.22
CA ILE A 378 -25.18 8.98 4.98
C ILE A 378 -24.82 9.80 6.22
N PHE A 379 -23.66 9.56 6.80
CA PHE A 379 -23.10 10.35 7.89
C PHE A 379 -22.17 11.43 7.34
N LYS A 380 -22.26 12.61 7.97
CA LYS A 380 -21.44 13.78 7.67
C LYS A 380 -20.14 13.66 8.45
N SER A 381 -19.04 13.48 7.75
CA SER A 381 -17.71 13.40 8.34
C SER A 381 -16.73 14.24 7.53
N ILE A 382 -15.52 14.34 8.06
CA ILE A 382 -14.38 14.96 7.40
C ILE A 382 -13.14 14.15 7.78
N GLU A 383 -12.22 14.00 6.83
CA GLU A 383 -10.85 13.67 7.16
C GLU A 383 -10.09 14.98 7.43
N ALA A 384 -10.05 15.36 8.71
CA ALA A 384 -9.35 16.53 9.21
C ALA A 384 -7.84 16.30 9.25
N ASP A 385 -7.10 17.16 8.56
CA ASP A 385 -5.66 17.22 8.61
C ASP A 385 -5.19 17.59 10.03
N ILE A 386 -4.26 16.79 10.55
CA ILE A 386 -3.53 17.11 11.76
C ILE A 386 -2.38 18.06 11.39
N LEU A 387 -2.44 19.31 11.82
CA LEU A 387 -1.44 20.33 11.53
C LEU A 387 -0.11 20.06 12.24
N GLY A 388 0.92 20.84 11.89
CA GLY A 388 2.28 20.62 12.41
C GLY A 388 2.40 20.72 13.94
N ASP A 389 1.48 21.39 14.63
CA ASP A 389 1.39 21.47 16.09
C ASP A 389 0.39 20.48 16.71
N GLY A 390 -0.24 19.64 15.89
CA GLY A 390 -1.24 18.66 16.31
C GLY A 390 -2.66 19.18 16.43
N SER A 391 -2.90 20.47 16.17
CA SER A 391 -4.27 20.98 16.03
C SER A 391 -4.93 20.43 14.76
N LEU A 392 -6.26 20.32 14.77
CA LEU A 392 -7.02 20.01 13.56
C LEU A 392 -7.22 21.27 12.72
N ASP A 393 -7.35 21.11 11.41
CA ASP A 393 -7.41 22.23 10.48
C ASP A 393 -8.78 22.94 10.38
N TYR A 394 -9.60 22.90 11.43
CA TYR A 394 -10.84 23.69 11.56
C TYR A 394 -11.03 24.22 12.99
N ASP A 395 -11.92 25.20 13.15
CA ASP A 395 -12.35 25.65 14.48
C ASP A 395 -13.38 24.69 15.09
N ASP A 396 -13.56 24.81 16.40
CA ASP A 396 -14.44 23.95 17.20
C ASP A 396 -15.89 23.97 16.71
N ASP A 397 -16.42 25.13 16.28
CA ASP A 397 -17.79 25.25 15.77
C ASP A 397 -17.97 24.47 14.47
N THR A 398 -16.98 24.51 13.58
CA THR A 398 -16.98 23.73 12.33
C THR A 398 -16.85 22.23 12.63
N LEU A 399 -15.90 21.84 13.50
CA LEU A 399 -15.70 20.44 13.89
C LEU A 399 -16.94 19.84 14.57
N ALA A 400 -17.64 20.63 15.40
CA ALA A 400 -18.86 20.21 16.10
C ALA A 400 -20.03 19.90 15.14
N SER A 401 -20.00 20.46 13.93
CA SER A 401 -21.07 20.33 12.94
C SER A 401 -21.12 18.97 12.23
N PHE A 402 -20.02 18.20 12.27
CA PHE A 402 -19.95 16.85 11.71
C PHE A 402 -20.57 15.83 12.67
N ASP A 403 -21.06 14.71 12.14
CA ASP A 403 -21.48 13.56 12.96
C ASP A 403 -20.26 12.92 13.64
N LEU A 404 -19.14 12.81 12.90
CA LEU A 404 -17.84 12.35 13.38
C LEU A 404 -16.67 13.03 12.63
N VAL A 405 -15.48 12.98 13.21
CA VAL A 405 -14.24 13.51 12.60
C VAL A 405 -13.16 12.44 12.58
N ILE A 406 -12.56 12.22 11.41
CA ILE A 406 -11.37 11.38 11.22
C ILE A 406 -10.16 12.30 11.22
N ALA A 407 -9.18 12.08 12.09
CA ALA A 407 -7.96 12.89 12.15
C ALA A 407 -6.78 12.11 11.55
N SER A 408 -6.11 12.70 10.56
CA SER A 408 -5.03 12.04 9.81
C SER A 408 -3.83 12.96 9.55
N VAL A 409 -2.63 12.40 9.41
CA VAL A 409 -1.43 13.15 9.04
C VAL A 409 -1.11 12.94 7.57
N HIS A 410 -1.20 13.99 6.75
CA HIS A 410 -0.87 13.90 5.31
C HIS A 410 0.40 14.61 4.87
N SER A 411 0.86 15.59 5.66
CA SER A 411 1.99 16.46 5.32
C SER A 411 3.10 16.38 6.37
N ASN A 412 4.31 16.80 6.02
CA ASN A 412 5.45 16.85 6.93
C ASN A 412 5.75 15.49 7.60
N LEU A 413 5.66 14.40 6.83
CA LEU A 413 5.85 13.02 7.31
C LEU A 413 7.30 12.74 7.74
N LYS A 414 8.25 13.53 7.23
CA LYS A 414 9.65 13.51 7.67
C LYS A 414 9.78 14.24 9.00
N MET A 415 9.55 13.53 10.09
CA MET A 415 9.66 14.03 11.46
C MET A 415 10.34 13.00 12.38
N ASN A 416 10.91 13.48 13.48
CA ASN A 416 11.42 12.62 14.54
C ASN A 416 10.28 12.13 15.44
N GLU A 417 10.54 11.12 16.27
CA GLU A 417 9.53 10.50 17.14
C GLU A 417 8.89 11.52 18.09
N ASP A 418 9.67 12.39 18.73
CA ASP A 418 9.14 13.43 19.64
C ASP A 418 8.10 14.33 18.95
N LYS A 419 8.39 14.76 17.71
CA LYS A 419 7.49 15.61 16.93
C LYS A 419 6.26 14.84 16.47
N ALA A 420 6.42 13.60 16.01
CA ALA A 420 5.32 12.74 15.59
C ALA A 420 4.37 12.44 16.75
N MET A 421 4.91 12.01 17.89
CA MET A 421 4.15 11.73 19.10
C MET A 421 3.37 12.95 19.58
N MET A 422 4.01 14.12 19.69
CA MET A 422 3.31 15.36 20.07
C MET A 422 2.16 15.68 19.12
N ARG A 423 2.41 15.61 17.80
CA ARG A 423 1.43 15.95 16.77
C ARG A 423 0.20 15.03 16.84
N VAL A 424 0.42 13.72 16.92
CA VAL A 424 -0.67 12.73 16.95
C VAL A 424 -1.41 12.75 18.29
N LEU A 425 -0.71 12.87 19.42
CA LEU A 425 -1.34 12.93 20.75
C LEU A 425 -2.24 14.16 20.90
N ASN A 426 -1.79 15.33 20.46
CA ASN A 426 -2.61 16.54 20.50
C ASN A 426 -3.90 16.40 19.68
N ALA A 427 -3.85 15.69 18.54
CA ALA A 427 -5.03 15.41 17.74
C ALA A 427 -5.97 14.42 18.43
N ILE A 428 -5.45 13.39 19.10
CA ILE A 428 -6.25 12.43 19.87
C ILE A 428 -6.95 13.11 21.05
N GLU A 429 -6.29 14.07 21.70
CA GLU A 429 -6.84 14.83 22.83
C GLU A 429 -7.87 15.90 22.41
N ASN A 430 -8.01 16.16 21.10
CA ASN A 430 -9.06 17.06 20.60
C ASN A 430 -10.46 16.41 20.81
N PRO A 431 -11.42 17.10 21.45
CA PRO A 431 -12.71 16.50 21.81
C PRO A 431 -13.57 16.11 20.60
N TYR A 432 -13.29 16.63 19.40
CA TYR A 432 -14.03 16.31 18.19
C TYR A 432 -13.48 15.10 17.44
N THR A 433 -12.20 14.74 17.66
CA THR A 433 -11.59 13.56 17.04
C THR A 433 -12.37 12.32 17.43
N THR A 434 -12.95 11.63 16.45
CA THR A 434 -13.72 10.40 16.68
C THR A 434 -12.91 9.17 16.26
N ILE A 435 -12.20 9.27 15.14
CA ILE A 435 -11.35 8.21 14.59
C ILE A 435 -9.95 8.79 14.35
N LEU A 436 -8.91 8.06 14.72
CA LEU A 436 -7.54 8.32 14.26
C LEU A 436 -7.30 7.54 12.96
N GLY A 437 -7.23 8.26 11.84
CA GLY A 437 -7.01 7.66 10.52
C GLY A 437 -5.56 7.22 10.31
N HIS A 438 -5.35 6.26 9.40
CA HIS A 438 -4.07 5.63 8.99
C HIS A 438 -2.81 6.16 9.73
N MET A 439 -2.67 5.76 11.01
CA MET A 439 -1.93 6.54 12.01
C MET A 439 -0.43 6.68 11.79
N THR A 440 0.18 5.87 10.93
CA THR A 440 1.63 5.91 10.68
C THR A 440 1.96 6.60 9.36
N GLY A 441 0.96 6.85 8.51
CA GLY A 441 1.14 7.33 7.14
C GLY A 441 1.99 6.40 6.28
N ARG A 442 2.12 5.11 6.63
CA ARG A 442 2.92 4.15 5.87
C ARG A 442 2.30 3.83 4.51
N LEU A 443 3.16 3.47 3.57
CA LEU A 443 2.78 2.81 2.33
C LEU A 443 3.65 1.56 2.13
N LEU A 444 3.05 0.38 2.23
CA LEU A 444 3.70 -0.90 2.03
C LEU A 444 4.47 -0.94 0.69
N LEU A 445 5.68 -1.49 0.74
CA LEU A 445 6.63 -1.55 -0.38
C LEU A 445 7.06 -0.19 -0.96
N SER A 446 6.74 0.92 -0.28
CA SER A 446 7.06 2.27 -0.78
C SER A 446 7.66 3.19 0.27
N ARG A 447 6.90 3.51 1.31
CA ARG A 447 7.26 4.51 2.33
C ARG A 447 7.06 3.89 3.71
N ALA A 448 8.13 3.86 4.51
CA ALA A 448 8.01 3.55 5.93
C ALA A 448 7.15 4.61 6.63
N GLY A 449 6.33 4.18 7.59
CA GLY A 449 5.58 5.12 8.44
C GLY A 449 6.52 6.02 9.25
N TYR A 450 6.04 7.21 9.62
CA TYR A 450 6.78 8.05 10.56
C TYR A 450 6.84 7.38 11.95
N PRO A 451 7.90 7.65 12.74
CA PRO A 451 8.12 6.91 13.99
C PRO A 451 7.06 7.26 15.04
N LEU A 452 6.43 6.23 15.61
CA LEU A 452 5.47 6.34 16.72
C LEU A 452 5.70 5.25 17.77
N ASP A 453 5.52 5.61 19.03
CA ASP A 453 5.28 4.68 20.12
C ASP A 453 3.81 4.23 20.07
N HIS A 454 3.57 3.13 19.36
CA HIS A 454 2.22 2.62 19.09
C HIS A 454 1.46 2.29 20.37
N LYS A 455 2.14 1.82 21.43
CA LYS A 455 1.47 1.53 22.70
C LYS A 455 0.90 2.79 23.32
N LYS A 456 1.69 3.87 23.35
CA LYS A 456 1.22 5.16 23.87
C LYS A 456 0.09 5.74 23.04
N ILE A 457 0.15 5.63 21.71
CA ILE A 457 -0.94 6.08 20.82
C ILE A 457 -2.22 5.29 21.08
N ILE A 458 -2.13 3.96 21.16
CA ILE A 458 -3.27 3.10 21.48
C ILE A 458 -3.86 3.43 22.86
N ASP A 459 -3.02 3.56 23.88
CA ASP A 459 -3.45 3.91 25.24
C ASP A 459 -4.14 5.29 25.26
N ALA A 460 -3.62 6.26 24.50
CA ALA A 460 -4.22 7.59 24.36
C ALA A 460 -5.56 7.55 23.62
N CYS A 461 -5.68 6.77 22.55
CA CYS A 461 -6.95 6.59 21.84
C CYS A 461 -8.03 6.02 22.76
N VAL A 462 -7.70 4.99 23.55
CA VAL A 462 -8.62 4.44 24.56
C VAL A 462 -9.00 5.48 25.61
N ALA A 463 -8.03 6.23 26.12
CA ALA A 463 -8.27 7.23 27.17
C ALA A 463 -9.15 8.41 26.71
N ASN A 464 -9.20 8.68 25.41
CA ASN A 464 -9.95 9.79 24.81
C ASN A 464 -11.17 9.32 24.00
N SER A 465 -11.56 8.05 24.10
CA SER A 465 -12.66 7.45 23.31
C SER A 465 -12.51 7.76 21.80
N VAL A 466 -11.31 7.55 21.28
CA VAL A 466 -10.96 7.67 19.85
C VAL A 466 -10.80 6.27 19.27
N VAL A 467 -11.54 5.99 18.20
CA VAL A 467 -11.47 4.73 17.45
C VAL A 467 -10.19 4.70 16.63
N ILE A 468 -9.61 3.53 16.48
CA ILE A 468 -8.38 3.35 15.69
C ILE A 468 -8.73 2.80 14.31
N GLU A 469 -8.37 3.54 13.26
CA GLU A 469 -8.53 3.04 11.90
C GLU A 469 -7.56 1.88 11.61
N LEU A 470 -8.10 0.81 11.04
CA LEU A 470 -7.38 -0.14 10.19
C LEU A 470 -7.75 0.17 8.74
N ASN A 471 -6.94 0.99 8.11
CA ASN A 471 -7.11 1.38 6.73
C ASN A 471 -6.97 0.15 5.83
N ALA A 472 -8.03 -0.22 5.15
CA ALA A 472 -8.14 -1.46 4.40
C ALA A 472 -7.49 -1.37 3.01
N HIS A 473 -7.08 -0.18 2.57
CA HIS A 473 -6.41 -0.04 1.28
C HIS A 473 -5.13 -0.90 1.25
N PRO A 474 -4.91 -1.75 0.23
CA PRO A 474 -3.83 -2.74 0.20
C PRO A 474 -2.41 -2.19 0.38
N ARG A 475 -2.22 -0.92 0.02
CA ARG A 475 -0.92 -0.23 0.15
C ARG A 475 -0.73 0.37 1.53
N ARG A 476 -1.75 0.47 2.38
CA ARG A 476 -1.65 1.03 3.74
C ARG A 476 -1.66 -0.10 4.77
N LEU A 477 -2.80 -0.80 4.90
CA LEU A 477 -3.06 -1.77 5.96
C LEU A 477 -2.60 -1.22 7.32
N ASP A 478 -3.06 -0.02 7.67
CA ASP A 478 -2.55 0.80 8.78
C ASP A 478 -3.69 1.15 9.74
N ILE A 479 -3.69 0.76 11.02
CA ILE A 479 -2.59 0.17 11.81
C ILE A 479 -2.08 -1.20 11.33
N ASP A 480 -0.79 -1.48 11.56
CA ASP A 480 -0.27 -2.84 11.42
C ASP A 480 -1.02 -3.86 12.29
N TRP A 481 -1.41 -4.99 11.70
CA TRP A 481 -2.16 -6.05 12.38
C TRP A 481 -1.46 -6.56 13.65
N ARG A 482 -0.13 -6.45 13.74
CA ARG A 482 0.67 -6.85 14.90
C ARG A 482 0.35 -6.06 16.16
N TRP A 483 -0.24 -4.87 16.03
CA TRP A 483 -0.65 -4.04 17.16
C TRP A 483 -2.10 -4.26 17.59
N ILE A 484 -2.92 -4.93 16.77
CA ILE A 484 -4.32 -5.21 17.08
C ILE A 484 -4.47 -6.01 18.38
N PRO A 485 -3.67 -7.06 18.67
CA PRO A 485 -3.78 -7.78 19.95
C PRO A 485 -3.59 -6.87 21.18
N TYR A 486 -2.66 -5.92 21.12
CA TYR A 486 -2.45 -4.95 22.20
C TYR A 486 -3.63 -3.96 22.28
N ALA A 487 -4.13 -3.47 21.15
CA ALA A 487 -5.31 -2.60 21.11
C ALA A 487 -6.54 -3.28 21.72
N LEU A 488 -6.75 -4.56 21.44
CA LEU A 488 -7.83 -5.36 22.04
C LEU A 488 -7.65 -5.57 23.54
N ASP A 489 -6.43 -5.84 24.03
CA ASP A 489 -6.12 -5.94 25.47
C ASP A 489 -6.48 -4.64 26.22
N LYS A 490 -6.26 -3.49 25.58
CA LYS A 490 -6.61 -2.18 26.13
C LYS A 490 -8.09 -1.81 25.99
N GLY A 491 -8.88 -2.61 25.27
CA GLY A 491 -10.29 -2.36 25.05
C GLY A 491 -10.57 -1.33 23.96
N ALA A 492 -9.62 -1.04 23.07
CA ALA A 492 -9.84 -0.18 21.92
C ALA A 492 -10.94 -0.74 21.00
N ILE A 493 -11.68 0.17 20.39
CA ILE A 493 -12.51 -0.12 19.21
C ILE A 493 -11.67 0.22 17.98
N LEU A 494 -11.65 -0.68 17.00
CA LEU A 494 -11.02 -0.44 15.70
C LEU A 494 -12.10 -0.19 14.65
N SER A 495 -11.75 0.35 13.49
CA SER A 495 -12.64 0.45 12.33
C SER A 495 -11.92 0.01 11.06
N ILE A 496 -12.48 -0.96 10.33
CA ILE A 496 -11.96 -1.38 9.02
C ILE A 496 -12.54 -0.47 7.95
N ASP A 497 -11.69 0.39 7.39
CA ASP A 497 -12.12 1.54 6.60
C ASP A 497 -11.36 1.55 5.25
N PRO A 498 -12.03 1.51 4.08
CA PRO A 498 -11.35 1.36 2.79
C PRO A 498 -10.66 2.61 2.27
N ASP A 499 -10.94 3.80 2.81
CA ASP A 499 -10.38 5.07 2.30
C ASP A 499 -10.67 5.22 0.79
N ALA A 500 -11.93 4.96 0.44
CA ALA A 500 -12.34 4.73 -0.94
C ALA A 500 -12.54 6.04 -1.70
N HIS A 501 -11.84 6.19 -2.82
CA HIS A 501 -11.94 7.33 -3.75
C HIS A 501 -12.75 7.01 -5.03
N GLU A 502 -13.13 5.75 -5.19
CA GLU A 502 -13.94 5.22 -6.29
C GLU A 502 -14.77 4.04 -5.79
N LEU A 503 -15.83 3.65 -6.52
CA LEU A 503 -16.75 2.59 -6.09
C LEU A 503 -16.05 1.23 -5.89
N SER A 504 -15.07 0.91 -6.74
CA SER A 504 -14.27 -0.31 -6.62
C SER A 504 -13.50 -0.37 -5.30
N GLY A 505 -13.14 0.78 -4.73
CA GLY A 505 -12.42 0.88 -3.45
C GLY A 505 -13.19 0.29 -2.27
N TYR A 506 -14.52 0.18 -2.34
CA TYR A 506 -15.31 -0.50 -1.29
C TYR A 506 -14.91 -1.96 -1.12
N ASN A 507 -14.40 -2.61 -2.18
CA ASN A 507 -13.96 -4.00 -2.10
C ASN A 507 -12.68 -4.16 -1.27
N ASP A 508 -11.95 -3.08 -1.01
CA ASP A 508 -10.70 -3.13 -0.25
C ASP A 508 -10.92 -3.49 1.23
N ILE A 509 -12.14 -3.36 1.76
CA ILE A 509 -12.53 -3.87 3.09
C ILE A 509 -12.09 -5.32 3.30
N LYS A 510 -12.06 -6.11 2.22
CA LYS A 510 -11.59 -7.49 2.24
C LYS A 510 -10.18 -7.58 2.80
N TYR A 511 -9.25 -6.73 2.34
CA TYR A 511 -7.85 -6.79 2.77
C TYR A 511 -7.68 -6.31 4.20
N GLY A 512 -8.45 -5.30 4.61
CA GLY A 512 -8.57 -4.90 6.01
C GLY A 512 -9.06 -6.03 6.90
N VAL A 513 -10.09 -6.78 6.48
CA VAL A 513 -10.57 -7.98 7.19
C VAL A 513 -9.48 -9.07 7.26
N LEU A 514 -8.78 -9.35 6.16
CA LEU A 514 -7.69 -10.34 6.17
C LEU A 514 -6.57 -9.97 7.16
N ALA A 515 -6.21 -8.68 7.24
CA ALA A 515 -5.25 -8.17 8.22
C ALA A 515 -5.81 -8.26 9.65
N ALA A 516 -7.06 -7.84 9.84
CA ALA A 516 -7.75 -7.84 11.13
C ALA A 516 -7.89 -9.24 11.74
N GLN A 517 -8.15 -10.25 10.89
CA GLN A 517 -8.22 -11.65 11.30
C GLN A 517 -6.91 -12.09 11.97
N LYS A 518 -5.75 -11.73 11.42
CA LYS A 518 -4.43 -12.06 12.02
C LYS A 518 -4.25 -11.41 13.38
N GLY A 519 -4.79 -10.20 13.53
CA GLY A 519 -4.89 -9.47 14.78
C GLY A 519 -5.91 -10.01 15.78
N ARG A 520 -6.65 -11.08 15.43
CA ARG A 520 -7.74 -11.67 16.24
C ARG A 520 -8.92 -10.72 16.48
N LEU A 521 -9.15 -9.77 15.58
CA LEU A 521 -10.27 -8.83 15.69
C LEU A 521 -11.62 -9.56 15.59
N THR A 522 -12.59 -9.13 16.39
CA THR A 522 -13.96 -9.65 16.39
C THR A 522 -14.95 -8.57 15.97
N ASN A 523 -16.13 -8.99 15.50
CA ASN A 523 -17.19 -8.07 15.07
C ASN A 523 -17.55 -7.04 16.16
N SER A 524 -17.58 -7.46 17.42
CA SER A 524 -17.93 -6.59 18.58
C SER A 524 -16.91 -5.49 18.88
N ARG A 525 -15.71 -5.59 18.31
CA ARG A 525 -14.61 -4.63 18.48
C ARG A 525 -14.26 -3.89 17.18
N ASN A 526 -15.12 -4.01 16.17
CA ASN A 526 -14.99 -3.31 14.89
C ASN A 526 -16.19 -2.39 14.66
N LEU A 527 -15.95 -1.08 14.61
CA LEU A 527 -16.98 -0.06 14.44
C LEU A 527 -17.74 -0.24 13.12
N SER A 528 -17.05 -0.51 12.01
CA SER A 528 -17.70 -0.74 10.71
C SER A 528 -18.55 -2.03 10.65
N SER A 529 -18.50 -2.88 11.68
CA SER A 529 -19.39 -4.04 11.84
C SER A 529 -20.67 -3.74 12.63
N PHE A 530 -20.79 -2.56 13.22
CA PHE A 530 -22.00 -2.17 13.95
C PHE A 530 -23.13 -1.96 12.96
N SER A 531 -24.31 -2.49 13.25
CA SER A 531 -25.53 -2.13 12.49
C SER A 531 -25.75 -0.62 12.53
N LEU A 532 -26.54 -0.08 11.60
CA LEU A 532 -26.85 1.35 11.55
C LEU A 532 -27.28 1.89 12.93
N ARG A 533 -28.14 1.14 13.63
CA ARG A 533 -28.61 1.52 14.95
C ARG A 533 -27.49 1.52 16.00
N GLU A 534 -26.66 0.49 16.04
CA GLU A 534 -25.54 0.39 16.99
C GLU A 534 -24.50 1.49 16.71
N PHE A 535 -24.27 1.83 15.44
CA PHE A 535 -23.39 2.92 15.05
C PHE A 535 -23.94 4.29 15.48
N GLU A 536 -25.24 4.56 15.26
CA GLU A 536 -25.89 5.78 15.74
C GLU A 536 -25.83 5.92 17.27
N GLU A 537 -26.11 4.84 17.99
CA GLU A 537 -26.01 4.79 19.45
C GLU A 537 -24.57 5.04 19.91
N TYR A 538 -23.57 4.40 19.27
CA TYR A 538 -22.15 4.58 19.61
C TYR A 538 -21.67 6.03 19.39
N ILE A 539 -21.94 6.62 18.23
CA ILE A 539 -21.53 8.01 17.95
C ILE A 539 -22.17 8.98 18.94
N MET A 540 -23.46 8.78 19.28
CA MET A 540 -24.14 9.60 20.26
C MET A 540 -23.51 9.49 21.65
N ASP A 541 -23.21 8.28 22.12
CA ASP A 541 -22.59 8.04 23.43
C ASP A 541 -21.19 8.65 23.52
N VAL A 542 -20.37 8.49 22.48
CA VAL A 542 -19.02 9.07 22.41
C VAL A 542 -19.07 10.59 22.49
N ARG A 543 -20.01 11.23 21.78
CA ARG A 543 -20.18 12.69 21.85
C ARG A 543 -20.61 13.16 23.24
N MET A 544 -21.53 12.45 23.88
CA MET A 544 -21.95 12.76 25.25
C MET A 544 -20.79 12.61 26.24
N GLU A 545 -19.96 11.58 26.11
CA GLU A 545 -18.78 11.38 26.95
C GLU A 545 -17.77 12.53 26.80
N LYS A 546 -17.59 13.04 25.58
CA LYS A 546 -16.70 14.18 25.27
C LYS A 546 -17.32 15.55 25.55
N GLY A 547 -18.61 15.60 25.90
CA GLY A 547 -19.31 16.83 26.26
C GLY A 547 -19.64 17.75 25.07
N ILE A 548 -19.84 17.18 23.88
CA ILE A 548 -20.08 17.89 22.60
C ILE A 548 -21.41 17.52 21.93
#